data_AF-A0A8X7PY32-F1
#
_entry.id   AF-A0A8X7PY32-F1
#
_cell.length_a   1.000
_cell.length_b   1.000
_cell.length_c   1.000
_cell.angle_alpha   90.00
_cell.angle_beta   90.00
_cell.angle_gamma   90.00
#
_symmetry.space_group_name_H-M   'P 1'
#
loop_
_entity.id
_entity.type
_entity.pdbx_description
1 polymer ?
#
loop_
_entity_poly.entity_id
_entity_poly.type
_entity_poly.pdbx_seq_one_letter_code
_entity_poly.pdbx_strand_id
1 'polypeptide(L)'
;MLHPHTFTFEKASDAWEHWHHISGSEEQFFYQKSSVQWLDLGDRNTNFYHKTCQSRNSNTLRRLVTADARVLTALVHIKKEVVSYYENFPQAHVIGIDKLSQAYLEEVLDYRCSSVEAASLVASV
;
A
#
# COMPACT_ATOMS: atom_id res chain seq x y z
N MET A 1 22.27 41.93 13.29
CA MET A 1 22.03 40.51 13.59
C MET A 1 20.62 40.38 14.13
N LEU A 2 19.72 39.70 13.41
CA LEU A 2 18.34 39.52 13.86
C LEU A 2 18.31 38.45 14.96
N HIS A 3 17.79 38.80 16.13
CA HIS A 3 17.64 37.89 17.25
C HIS A 3 16.55 36.84 16.95
N PRO A 4 16.74 35.57 17.36
CA PRO A 4 15.70 34.55 17.23
C PRO A 4 14.51 34.95 18.10
N HIS A 5 13.42 35.33 17.45
CA HIS A 5 12.16 35.64 18.12
C HIS A 5 11.28 34.39 18.11
N THR A 6 10.57 34.10 19.20
CA THR A 6 9.77 32.88 19.35
C THR A 6 8.81 32.66 18.17
N PHE A 7 8.21 33.74 17.67
CA PHE A 7 7.36 33.73 16.48
C PHE A 7 8.06 33.28 15.19
N THR A 8 9.33 33.64 15.00
CA THR A 8 10.13 33.18 13.85
C THR A 8 10.50 31.70 13.99
N PHE A 9 10.65 31.21 15.21
CA PHE A 9 10.89 29.80 15.48
C PHE A 9 9.63 28.95 15.26
N GLU A 10 8.48 29.39 15.77
CA GLU A 10 7.18 28.73 15.55
C GLU A 10 6.86 28.63 14.06
N LYS A 11 7.00 29.73 13.30
CA LYS A 11 6.82 29.70 11.84
C LYS A 11 7.77 28.75 11.12
N ALA A 12 9.02 28.63 11.59
CA ALA A 12 9.97 27.69 11.01
C ALA A 12 9.59 26.24 11.33
N SER A 13 9.09 25.98 12.54
CA SER A 13 8.58 24.67 12.96
C SER A 13 7.36 24.26 12.13
N ASP A 14 6.37 25.14 11.98
CA ASP A 14 5.17 24.86 11.19
C ASP A 14 5.51 24.58 9.72
N ALA A 15 6.41 25.37 9.14
CA ALA A 15 6.88 25.16 7.77
C ALA A 15 7.63 23.83 7.62
N TRP A 16 8.40 23.44 8.63
CA TRP A 16 9.13 22.18 8.65
C TRP A 16 8.19 20.97 8.72
N GLU A 17 7.19 20.99 9.61
CA GLU A 17 6.17 19.94 9.72
C GLU A 17 5.36 19.80 8.42
N HIS A 18 4.95 20.94 7.85
CA HIS A 18 4.22 20.97 6.59
C HIS A 18 5.04 20.37 5.44
N TRP A 19 6.33 20.75 5.35
CA TRP A 19 7.23 20.18 4.35
C TRP A 19 7.39 18.68 4.53
N HIS A 20 7.61 18.19 5.76
CA HIS A 20 7.73 16.76 6.04
C HIS A 20 6.47 15.97 5.66
N HIS A 21 5.29 16.53 5.92
CA HIS A 21 4.02 15.90 5.55
C HIS A 21 3.87 15.78 4.02
N ILE A 22 4.14 16.85 3.28
CA ILE A 22 4.06 16.85 1.82
C ILE A 22 5.12 15.92 1.22
N SER A 23 6.36 16.02 1.68
CA SER A 23 7.46 15.19 1.18
C SER A 23 7.22 13.70 1.45
N GLY A 24 6.72 13.33 2.62
CA GLY A 24 6.34 11.94 2.91
C GLY A 24 5.20 11.46 2.01
N SER A 25 4.20 12.29 1.74
CA SER A 25 3.10 11.95 0.82
C SER A 25 3.58 11.77 -0.62
N GLU A 26 4.47 12.64 -1.08
CA GLU A 26 5.09 12.57 -2.39
C GLU A 26 5.94 11.29 -2.54
N GLU A 27 6.74 10.98 -1.52
CA GLU A 27 7.57 9.78 -1.47
C GLU A 27 6.72 8.50 -1.53
N GLN A 28 5.62 8.42 -0.78
CA GLN A 28 4.69 7.29 -0.82
C GLN A 28 4.02 7.14 -2.20
N PHE A 29 3.63 8.26 -2.84
CA PHE A 29 3.07 8.23 -4.19
C PHE A 29 4.07 7.64 -5.20
N PHE A 30 5.33 8.07 -5.16
CA PHE A 30 6.34 7.55 -6.06
C PHE A 30 6.84 6.15 -5.67
N TYR A 31 6.77 5.74 -4.40
CA TYR A 31 6.97 4.35 -4.00
C TYR A 31 6.01 3.42 -4.75
N GLN A 32 4.71 3.74 -4.68
CA GLN A 32 3.67 2.96 -5.32
C GLN A 32 3.85 2.96 -6.85
N LYS A 33 4.12 4.14 -7.43
CA LYS A 33 4.28 4.31 -8.88
C LYS A 33 5.53 3.63 -9.42
N SER A 34 6.63 3.70 -8.68
CA SER A 34 7.88 3.07 -9.08
C SER A 34 7.82 1.57 -8.85
N SER A 35 7.21 1.05 -7.78
CA SER A 35 7.31 -0.35 -7.32
C SER A 35 8.78 -0.80 -7.21
N VAL A 36 9.66 0.10 -6.80
CA VAL A 36 11.11 -0.14 -6.64
C VAL A 36 11.45 -0.03 -5.16
N GLN A 37 12.13 -1.02 -4.59
CA GLN A 37 12.53 -1.06 -3.17
C GLN A 37 13.61 -0.03 -2.76
N TRP A 38 13.96 0.92 -3.64
CA TRP A 38 15.15 1.77 -3.47
C TRP A 38 14.97 2.94 -2.50
N LEU A 39 13.75 3.13 -1.96
CA LEU A 39 13.50 4.20 -0.99
C LEU A 39 14.36 4.08 0.28
N ASP A 40 14.73 2.86 0.68
CA ASP A 40 15.59 2.63 1.86
C ASP A 40 17.01 3.22 1.72
N LEU A 41 17.45 3.57 0.50
CA LEU A 41 18.79 4.11 0.25
C LEU A 41 18.84 5.65 0.20
N GLY A 42 17.74 6.34 0.47
CA GLY A 42 17.74 7.81 0.53
C GLY A 42 17.96 8.48 -0.83
N ASP A 43 17.28 8.00 -1.87
CA ASP A 43 17.20 8.66 -3.17
C ASP A 43 16.45 10.00 -3.01
N ARG A 44 17.21 11.10 -2.97
CA ARG A 44 16.71 12.48 -2.80
C ARG A 44 15.93 12.99 -4.03
N ASN A 45 14.95 12.25 -4.54
CA ASN A 45 14.21 12.61 -5.76
C ASN A 45 15.18 12.92 -6.93
N THR A 46 16.20 12.08 -7.13
CA THR A 46 17.20 12.34 -8.17
C THR A 46 16.58 12.25 -9.57
N ASN A 47 17.22 12.87 -10.57
CA ASN A 47 16.74 12.78 -11.96
C ASN A 47 16.64 11.31 -12.45
N PHE A 48 17.52 10.44 -11.93
CA PHE A 48 17.50 9.00 -12.19
C PHE A 48 16.24 8.32 -11.64
N TYR A 49 15.81 8.68 -10.42
CA TYR A 49 14.56 8.24 -9.82
C TYR A 49 13.36 8.52 -10.71
N HIS A 50 13.21 9.79 -11.12
CA HIS A 50 12.08 10.22 -11.92
C HIS A 50 12.09 9.60 -13.31
N LYS A 51 13.27 9.38 -13.91
CA LYS A 51 13.41 8.64 -15.17
C LYS A 51 12.98 7.18 -15.03
N THR A 52 13.34 6.53 -13.93
CA THR A 52 12.93 5.14 -13.64
C THR A 52 11.42 5.04 -13.46
N CYS A 53 10.83 5.97 -12.69
CA CYS A 53 9.38 6.08 -12.54
C CYS A 53 8.68 6.32 -13.89
N GLN A 54 9.24 7.20 -14.74
CA GLN A 54 8.67 7.53 -16.04
C GLN A 54 8.76 6.35 -17.02
N SER A 55 9.87 5.61 -17.02
CA SER A 55 10.02 4.39 -17.83
C SER A 55 8.96 3.35 -17.47
N ARG A 56 8.65 3.18 -16.18
CA ARG A 56 7.59 2.27 -15.72
C ARG A 56 6.17 2.73 -16.04
N ASN A 57 5.93 3.97 -16.49
CA ASN A 57 4.65 4.32 -17.13
C ASN A 57 4.38 3.45 -18.37
N SER A 58 5.40 2.83 -18.97
CA SER A 58 5.20 1.85 -20.05
C SER A 58 4.52 0.56 -19.58
N ASN A 59 4.51 0.26 -18.28
CA ASN A 59 3.77 -0.88 -17.69
C ASN A 59 2.26 -0.61 -17.58
N THR A 60 1.78 0.53 -18.07
CA THR A 60 0.33 0.79 -18.17
C THR A 60 -0.31 -0.35 -18.97
N LEU A 61 -1.35 -0.96 -18.39
CA LEU A 61 -2.17 -1.97 -19.08
C LEU A 61 -2.75 -1.37 -20.36
N ARG A 62 -2.19 -1.76 -21.51
CA ARG A 62 -2.64 -1.31 -22.85
C ARG A 62 -3.77 -2.15 -23.41
N ARG A 63 -3.94 -3.36 -22.88
CA ARG A 63 -4.91 -4.33 -23.33
C ARG A 63 -5.35 -5.20 -22.16
N LEU A 64 -6.65 -5.29 -21.94
CA LEU A 64 -7.27 -6.21 -20.99
C LEU A 64 -8.27 -7.08 -21.75
N VAL A 65 -8.30 -8.38 -21.46
CA VAL A 65 -9.31 -9.30 -22.01
C VAL A 65 -10.26 -9.64 -20.89
N THR A 66 -11.54 -9.39 -21.10
CA THR A 66 -12.62 -9.65 -20.13
C THR A 66 -13.08 -11.11 -20.18
N ALA A 67 -13.83 -11.55 -19.17
CA ALA A 67 -14.42 -12.89 -19.11
C ALA A 67 -15.33 -13.19 -20.32
N ASP A 68 -15.98 -12.15 -20.87
CA ASP A 68 -16.81 -12.21 -22.08
C ASP A 68 -15.98 -12.20 -23.39
N ALA A 69 -14.67 -12.43 -23.31
CA ALA A 69 -13.72 -12.39 -24.42
C ALA A 69 -13.62 -11.03 -25.15
N ARG A 70 -14.11 -9.93 -24.54
CA ARG A 70 -13.96 -8.57 -25.12
C ARG A 70 -12.59 -8.02 -24.81
N VAL A 71 -11.98 -7.40 -25.81
CA VAL A 71 -10.67 -6.75 -25.69
C VAL A 71 -10.87 -5.27 -25.40
N LEU A 72 -10.46 -4.84 -24.21
CA LEU A 72 -10.45 -3.45 -23.79
C LEU A 72 -9.06 -2.85 -24.05
N THR A 73 -9.00 -1.81 -24.88
CA THR A 73 -7.77 -1.06 -25.19
C THR A 73 -7.80 0.37 -24.64
N ALA A 74 -8.99 0.93 -24.44
CA ALA A 74 -9.16 2.25 -23.84
C ALA A 74 -8.92 2.20 -22.34
N LEU A 75 -8.02 3.06 -21.83
CA LEU A 75 -7.65 3.11 -20.41
C LEU A 75 -8.85 3.33 -19.48
N VAL A 76 -9.84 4.13 -19.92
CA VAL A 76 -11.08 4.38 -19.17
C VAL A 76 -11.86 3.08 -18.94
N HIS A 77 -11.97 2.25 -19.98
CA HIS A 77 -12.68 0.98 -19.89
C HIS A 77 -11.89 -0.05 -19.07
N ILE A 78 -10.57 -0.11 -19.24
CA ILE A 78 -9.69 -0.98 -18.44
C ILE A 78 -9.83 -0.65 -16.95
N LYS A 79 -9.78 0.63 -16.58
CA LYS A 79 -9.95 1.06 -15.18
C LYS A 79 -11.32 0.63 -14.64
N LYS A 80 -12.39 0.89 -15.38
CA LYS A 80 -13.75 0.53 -14.97
C LYS A 80 -13.90 -0.98 -14.78
N GLU A 81 -13.35 -1.76 -15.70
CA GLU A 81 -13.38 -3.23 -15.63
C GLU A 81 -12.58 -3.76 -14.43
N VAL A 82 -11.38 -3.23 -14.20
CA VAL A 82 -10.54 -3.63 -13.06
C VAL A 82 -11.21 -3.28 -11.74
N VAL A 83 -11.79 -2.08 -11.62
CA VAL A 83 -12.55 -1.69 -10.42
C VAL A 83 -13.75 -2.61 -10.22
N SER A 84 -14.57 -2.83 -11.26
CA SER A 84 -15.71 -3.75 -11.20
C SER A 84 -15.30 -5.18 -10.83
N TYR A 85 -14.16 -5.65 -11.32
CA TYR A 85 -13.59 -6.96 -10.99
C TYR A 85 -13.15 -7.04 -9.53
N TYR A 86 -12.56 -5.98 -8.98
CA TYR A 86 -12.10 -5.95 -7.59
C TYR A 86 -13.22 -5.67 -6.57
N GLU A 87 -14.24 -4.88 -6.95
CA GLU A 87 -15.45 -4.64 -6.16
C GLU A 87 -16.32 -5.88 -6.06
N ASN A 88 -16.54 -6.54 -7.21
CA ASN A 88 -17.23 -7.82 -7.28
C ASN A 88 -16.25 -8.99 -7.18
N PHE A 89 -15.01 -8.72 -6.75
CA PHE A 89 -14.08 -9.79 -6.50
C PHE A 89 -14.81 -10.66 -5.50
N PRO A 90 -15.02 -11.95 -5.79
CA PRO A 90 -15.20 -12.83 -4.69
C PRO A 90 -13.90 -12.63 -3.90
N GLN A 91 -13.96 -11.84 -2.81
CA GLN A 91 -13.25 -12.23 -1.62
C GLN A 91 -13.35 -13.73 -1.65
N ALA A 92 -12.24 -14.43 -1.64
CA ALA A 92 -12.29 -15.81 -1.24
C ALA A 92 -12.96 -15.75 0.14
N HIS A 93 -14.29 -15.73 0.17
CA HIS A 93 -15.10 -16.41 1.12
C HIS A 93 -14.48 -17.77 0.97
N VAL A 94 -13.51 -18.04 1.85
CA VAL A 94 -12.79 -19.28 1.83
C VAL A 94 -13.91 -20.26 2.05
N ILE A 95 -14.37 -20.86 0.95
CA ILE A 95 -15.53 -21.73 0.95
C ILE A 95 -15.12 -22.85 1.90
N GLY A 96 -15.64 -22.81 3.12
CA GLY A 96 -15.25 -23.76 4.17
C GLY A 96 -14.69 -23.18 5.48
N ILE A 97 -14.46 -21.86 5.68
CA ILE A 97 -14.10 -21.38 7.03
C ILE A 97 -15.23 -21.67 8.03
N ASP A 98 -16.49 -21.52 7.62
CA ASP A 98 -17.65 -21.88 8.45
C ASP A 98 -17.72 -23.38 8.80
N LYS A 99 -16.89 -24.22 8.15
CA LYS A 99 -16.77 -25.66 8.40
C LYS A 99 -15.48 -26.05 9.13
N LEU A 100 -14.58 -25.11 9.38
CA LEU A 100 -13.35 -25.37 10.13
C LEU A 100 -13.68 -25.30 11.63
N SER A 101 -14.11 -26.43 12.20
CA SER A 101 -14.27 -26.53 13.65
C SER A 101 -12.91 -26.42 14.35
N GLN A 102 -12.90 -25.88 15.56
CA GLN A 102 -11.69 -25.79 16.39
C GLN A 102 -10.98 -27.15 16.50
N ALA A 103 -11.73 -28.24 16.64
CA ALA A 103 -11.20 -29.60 16.73
C ALA A 103 -10.43 -30.04 15.48
N TYR A 104 -10.89 -29.66 14.28
CA TYR A 104 -10.19 -29.97 13.03
C TYR A 104 -8.91 -29.15 12.88
N LEU A 105 -8.94 -27.87 13.23
CA LEU A 105 -7.75 -27.02 13.23
C LEU A 105 -6.72 -27.53 14.25
N GLU A 106 -7.20 -28.05 15.37
CA GLU A 106 -6.36 -28.69 16.36
C GLU A 106 -5.69 -29.96 15.79
N GLU A 107 -6.39 -30.80 15.04
CA GLU A 107 -5.78 -31.99 14.43
C GLU A 107 -4.70 -31.65 13.39
N VAL A 108 -4.93 -30.62 12.57
CA VAL A 108 -4.06 -30.30 11.41
C VAL A 108 -2.86 -29.43 11.78
N LEU A 109 -2.97 -28.60 12.82
CA LEU A 109 -1.90 -27.68 13.21
C LEU A 109 -0.94 -28.33 14.20
N ASP A 110 0.31 -28.52 13.79
CA ASP A 110 1.40 -29.02 14.63
C ASP A 110 1.76 -28.05 15.78
N TYR A 111 1.53 -26.76 15.57
CA TYR A 111 1.82 -25.73 16.56
C TYR A 111 0.57 -25.39 17.39
N ARG A 112 0.74 -25.42 18.71
CA ARG A 112 -0.25 -24.94 19.70
C ARG A 112 0.33 -23.72 20.40
N CYS A 113 -0.35 -22.58 20.28
CA CYS A 113 -0.02 -21.40 21.08
C CYS A 113 -0.14 -21.77 22.56
N SER A 114 0.88 -21.43 23.36
CA SER A 114 0.83 -21.67 24.80
C SER A 114 -0.22 -20.77 25.46
N SER A 115 -0.82 -21.21 26.56
CA SER A 115 -1.83 -20.40 27.28
C SER A 115 -1.29 -19.04 27.72
N VAL A 116 0.02 -18.93 27.90
CA VAL A 116 0.72 -17.69 28.28
C VAL A 116 0.83 -16.72 27.11
N GLU A 117 1.19 -17.21 25.91
CA GLU A 117 1.27 -16.39 24.70
C GLU A 117 -0.12 -15.93 24.24
N ALA A 118 -1.12 -16.82 24.33
CA ALA A 118 -2.51 -16.48 24.00
C ALA A 118 -3.04 -15.36 24.89
N ALA A 119 -2.73 -15.40 26.20
CA ALA A 119 -3.10 -14.34 27.13
C ALA A 119 -2.40 -13.00 26.85
N SER A 120 -1.19 -13.03 26.27
CA SER A 120 -0.45 -11.82 25.86
C SER A 120 -1.01 -11.16 24.59
N LEU A 121 -1.83 -11.87 23.80
CA LEU A 121 -2.39 -11.37 22.54
C LEU A 121 -3.79 -10.77 22.68
N VAL A 122 -4.41 -10.87 23.87
CA VAL A 122 -5.69 -10.21 24.15
C VAL A 122 -5.42 -8.74 24.42
N ALA A 123 -6.00 -7.85 23.61
CA ALA A 123 -5.88 -6.42 23.80
C ALA A 123 -6.40 -6.01 25.19
N SER A 124 -5.61 -5.20 25.92
CA SER A 124 -6.06 -4.61 27.18
C SER A 124 -7.28 -3.74 26.92
N VAL A 125 -8.39 -4.07 27.57
CA VAL A 125 -9.62 -3.26 27.63
C VAL A 125 -9.37 -1.98 28.40
#